data_AF-A0A957JEY7-F1
#
_entry.id   AF-A0A957JEY7-F1
#
_cell.length_a   1.000
_cell.length_b   1.000
_cell.length_c   1.000
_cell.angle_alpha   90.00
_cell.angle_beta   90.00
_cell.angle_gamma   90.00
#
_symmetry.space_group_name_H-M   'P 1'
#
loop_
_entity.id
_entity.type
_entity.pdbx_description
1 polymer ?
#
loop_
_entity_poly.entity_id
_entity_poly.type
_entity_poly.pdbx_seq_one_letter_code
_entity_poly.pdbx_strand_id
1 'polypeptide(L)'
;MKNYFLFVLLLFGLAACTGAAPEEGAAPPIVYLPTTAPIVLSPTPTVNDPATALPVVTLATATAQPPAATAGPPTETPMPPPATPLPTTAPAEPSPTRIQFATGASSATISGHLAAGESIEYLAWGAAGQWTHVELTSADNVANFAFVGQSDGQPYKRLENEHRFWDGALPINQDYLIRLHTLTTTEFTLILTIEPLDSIVQPLWPVVDGLTGFLLGGSHNGEWVDPFVALKSLQDGARPYQVYTGNGFWGTATGQPPAMPWAGPCGGTPVVAFAPGLDLTGAIAIVAPWEAAPRQPEALSPDNAEYQNAVGELLAAQGIAEPVIELTAVQRIDLEGDGVDEVLIVANHLTGLGNGLPAANAGDYSLVALRQVVNGVVQTTLLASNIYPEAAELVDPVQYNLLALLDLNGNSQLEIVVEGWQYEGRFVMVFELLNGAVSLALTAGCSQ
;
A
#
# COMPACT_ATOMS: atom_id res chain seq x y z
N MET A 1 73.03 35.94 1.72
CA MET A 1 73.33 35.87 3.17
C MET A 1 72.03 35.54 3.90
N LYS A 2 72.07 34.55 4.79
CA LYS A 2 70.97 34.05 5.63
C LYS A 2 70.49 35.13 6.63
N ASN A 3 69.24 35.02 7.09
CA ASN A 3 68.86 34.98 8.53
C ASN A 3 67.35 34.72 8.69
N TYR A 4 66.96 33.57 9.27
CA TYR A 4 66.56 33.32 10.68
C TYR A 4 65.16 33.90 11.03
N PHE A 5 64.11 33.07 11.15
CA PHE A 5 63.66 32.28 12.32
C PHE A 5 62.57 33.02 13.10
N LEU A 6 61.34 32.47 13.16
CA LEU A 6 60.59 32.43 14.42
C LEU A 6 59.51 31.35 14.37
N PHE A 7 59.72 30.33 15.20
CA PHE A 7 58.78 29.28 15.56
C PHE A 7 58.00 29.78 16.78
N VAL A 8 56.67 29.83 16.74
CA VAL A 8 55.84 30.06 17.92
C VAL A 8 54.96 28.84 18.13
N LEU A 9 55.28 28.11 19.20
CA LEU A 9 54.46 27.10 19.84
C LEU A 9 53.13 27.72 20.29
N LEU A 10 52.01 27.06 20.00
CA LEU A 10 50.78 27.25 20.76
C LEU A 10 50.34 25.89 21.31
N LEU A 11 50.45 25.79 22.64
CA LEU A 11 49.98 24.67 23.46
C LEU A 11 48.44 24.55 23.34
N PHE A 12 47.94 23.37 23.00
CA PHE A 12 46.58 22.96 23.36
C PHE A 12 46.65 22.03 24.57
N GLY A 13 46.15 22.50 25.70
CA GLY A 13 45.95 21.69 26.90
C GLY A 13 44.79 20.73 26.70
N LEU A 14 45.04 19.44 26.89
CA LEU A 14 43.99 18.44 27.10
C LEU A 14 43.36 18.67 28.49
N ALA A 15 42.12 19.14 28.50
CA ALA A 15 41.23 18.97 29.64
C ALA A 15 40.33 17.76 29.36
N ALA A 16 40.61 16.64 30.02
CA ALA A 16 39.74 15.49 30.04
C ALA A 16 38.56 15.77 30.99
N CYS A 17 37.39 16.05 30.43
CA CYS A 17 36.13 16.01 31.16
C CYS A 17 35.47 14.66 30.93
N THR A 18 35.49 13.82 31.95
CA THR A 18 34.61 12.65 32.12
C THR A 18 33.19 13.16 32.35
N GLY A 19 32.33 13.06 31.34
CA GLY A 19 30.90 13.31 31.43
C GLY A 19 30.15 12.14 30.79
N ALA A 20 29.24 11.54 31.55
CA ALA A 20 28.48 10.37 31.16
C ALA A 20 27.65 10.60 29.89
N ALA A 21 27.54 9.56 29.06
CA ALA A 21 26.64 9.51 27.91
C ALA A 21 25.18 9.72 28.36
N PRO A 22 24.38 10.56 27.68
CA PRO A 22 22.94 10.51 27.83
C PRO A 22 22.41 9.28 27.08
N GLU A 23 21.54 8.54 27.77
CA GLU A 23 20.81 7.40 27.21
C GLU A 23 20.07 7.77 25.92
N GLU A 24 20.11 6.84 24.99
CA GLU A 24 19.35 6.75 23.75
C GLU A 24 17.84 6.90 24.05
N GLY A 25 17.33 8.13 23.91
CA GLY A 25 15.92 8.42 23.99
C GLY A 25 15.23 7.95 22.72
N ALA A 26 14.51 6.83 22.81
CA ALA A 26 13.63 6.35 21.76
C ALA A 26 12.71 7.48 21.25
N ALA A 27 12.61 7.62 19.94
CA ALA A 27 11.65 8.50 19.30
C ALA A 27 10.23 8.13 19.74
N PRO A 28 9.37 9.12 20.07
CA PRO A 28 7.98 8.81 20.41
C PRO A 28 7.23 8.25 19.19
N PRO A 29 6.27 7.33 19.39
CA PRO A 29 5.47 6.81 18.29
C PRO A 29 4.61 7.91 17.66
N ILE A 30 4.52 7.90 16.34
CA ILE A 30 3.58 8.72 15.57
C ILE A 30 2.16 8.28 15.93
N VAL A 31 1.41 9.17 16.58
CA VAL A 31 -0.01 8.97 16.89
C VAL A 31 -0.83 9.49 15.71
N TYR A 32 -1.40 8.58 14.92
CA TYR A 32 -2.45 8.93 13.97
C TYR A 32 -3.74 9.23 14.76
N LEU A 33 -4.18 10.49 14.72
CA LEU A 33 -5.52 10.86 15.17
C LEU A 33 -6.54 10.38 14.13
N PRO A 34 -7.57 9.60 14.50
CA PRO A 34 -8.62 9.25 13.56
C PRO A 34 -9.46 10.48 13.21
N THR A 35 -9.55 10.78 11.92
CA THR A 35 -10.51 11.73 11.35
C THR A 35 -11.93 11.27 11.68
N THR A 36 -12.70 12.14 12.31
CA THR A 36 -14.10 11.89 12.68
C THR A 36 -14.97 11.69 11.45
N ALA A 37 -15.52 10.48 11.30
CA ALA A 37 -16.58 10.18 10.35
C ALA A 37 -17.89 10.91 10.74
N PRO A 38 -18.68 11.42 9.77
CA PRO A 38 -19.98 12.01 10.05
C PRO A 38 -21.01 10.93 10.42
N ILE A 39 -21.78 11.21 11.47
CA ILE A 39 -22.87 10.38 12.00
C ILE A 39 -24.04 10.39 11.01
N VAL A 40 -24.35 9.24 10.39
CA VAL A 40 -25.59 9.03 9.64
C VAL A 40 -26.66 8.51 10.60
N LEU A 41 -27.65 9.34 10.91
CA LEU A 41 -28.84 8.93 11.67
C LEU A 41 -29.77 8.11 10.76
N SER A 42 -29.96 6.84 11.10
CA SER A 42 -30.96 5.97 10.48
C SER A 42 -32.37 6.28 11.03
N PRO A 43 -33.43 6.34 10.21
CA PRO A 43 -34.80 6.43 10.70
C PRO A 43 -35.34 5.05 11.15
N THR A 44 -36.03 5.08 12.29
CA THR A 44 -36.69 3.96 12.99
C THR A 44 -37.79 3.28 12.16
N PRO A 45 -37.96 1.94 12.21
CA PRO A 45 -39.10 1.28 11.59
C PRO A 45 -40.35 1.36 12.49
N THR A 46 -41.45 1.86 11.92
CA THR A 46 -42.79 1.79 12.53
C THR A 46 -43.47 0.47 12.16
N VAL A 47 -43.82 -0.31 13.20
CA VAL A 47 -44.68 -1.49 13.13
C VAL A 47 -46.14 -1.06 12.98
N ASN A 48 -46.86 -1.64 12.01
CA ASN A 48 -48.31 -1.85 12.04
C ASN A 48 -48.71 -2.98 11.08
N ASP A 49 -49.10 -4.12 11.65
CA ASP A 49 -49.85 -5.25 11.06
C ASP A 49 -51.37 -4.87 10.96
N PRO A 50 -52.33 -5.54 10.25
CA PRO A 50 -52.56 -7.00 10.28
C PRO A 50 -53.05 -7.73 8.99
N ALA A 51 -52.68 -9.02 8.95
CA ALA A 51 -53.49 -10.23 8.70
C ALA A 51 -53.94 -10.72 7.28
N THR A 52 -53.73 -12.05 7.15
CA THR A 52 -54.52 -13.12 6.47
C THR A 52 -54.29 -13.42 4.99
N ALA A 53 -53.61 -14.54 4.69
CA ALA A 53 -54.22 -15.79 4.19
C ALA A 53 -53.16 -16.86 3.86
N LEU A 54 -53.39 -18.10 4.31
CA LEU A 54 -52.65 -19.31 3.90
C LEU A 54 -53.17 -19.82 2.54
N PRO A 55 -52.37 -20.58 1.78
CA PRO A 55 -52.63 -22.03 1.75
C PRO A 55 -51.40 -22.95 1.65
N VAL A 56 -51.50 -24.07 2.39
CA VAL A 56 -51.36 -25.50 1.99
C VAL A 56 -50.46 -25.84 0.79
N VAL A 57 -49.55 -26.83 0.94
CA VAL A 57 -49.58 -28.12 0.19
C VAL A 57 -48.34 -29.03 0.46
N THR A 58 -48.69 -30.25 0.92
CA THR A 58 -48.09 -31.61 0.86
C THR A 58 -46.73 -31.99 1.47
N LEU A 59 -46.85 -32.90 2.45
CA LEU A 59 -45.88 -33.91 2.84
C LEU A 59 -45.90 -35.12 1.88
N ALA A 60 -44.73 -35.57 1.45
CA ALA A 60 -44.54 -36.83 0.75
C ALA A 60 -44.49 -38.01 1.73
N THR A 61 -45.17 -39.08 1.36
CA THR A 61 -45.48 -40.27 2.16
C THR A 61 -44.38 -41.32 2.06
N ALA A 62 -44.03 -41.95 3.20
CA ALA A 62 -43.14 -43.09 3.28
C ALA A 62 -43.83 -44.37 2.78
N THR A 63 -43.19 -45.10 1.86
CA THR A 63 -43.59 -46.42 1.39
C THR A 63 -43.09 -47.54 2.29
N ALA A 64 -43.95 -48.53 2.50
CA ALA A 64 -43.82 -49.66 3.40
C ALA A 64 -42.76 -50.70 3.00
N GLN A 65 -42.18 -51.32 4.03
CA GLN A 65 -41.26 -52.46 3.98
C GLN A 65 -42.05 -53.81 3.98
N PRO A 66 -41.69 -54.81 3.15
CA PRO A 66 -42.25 -56.17 3.21
C PRO A 66 -41.60 -57.06 4.31
N PRO A 67 -42.26 -58.16 4.71
CA PRO A 67 -42.02 -58.81 6.02
C PRO A 67 -40.88 -59.83 6.04
N ALA A 68 -40.47 -60.12 7.28
CA ALA A 68 -39.43 -61.05 7.69
C ALA A 68 -39.64 -62.50 7.19
N ALA A 69 -38.56 -63.12 6.74
CA ALA A 69 -38.45 -64.56 6.50
C ALA A 69 -37.68 -65.23 7.66
N THR A 70 -38.18 -66.40 8.03
CA THR A 70 -37.89 -67.21 9.20
C THR A 70 -36.50 -67.86 9.17
N ALA A 71 -35.85 -67.93 10.34
CA ALA A 71 -34.56 -68.57 10.57
C ALA A 71 -34.60 -70.11 10.42
N GLY A 72 -33.55 -70.68 9.81
CA GLY A 72 -33.22 -72.11 9.86
C GLY A 72 -32.12 -72.40 10.90
N PRO A 73 -31.99 -73.65 11.39
CA PRO A 73 -31.08 -74.02 12.49
C PRO A 73 -29.59 -74.08 12.06
N PRO A 74 -28.65 -74.02 13.03
CA PRO A 74 -27.24 -73.74 12.77
C PRO A 74 -26.48 -74.96 12.25
N THR A 75 -25.55 -74.72 11.32
CA THR A 75 -24.49 -75.68 10.94
C THR A 75 -23.19 -75.22 11.59
N GLU A 76 -22.66 -76.03 12.51
CA GLU A 76 -21.40 -75.76 13.20
C GLU A 76 -20.22 -75.78 12.21
N THR A 77 -19.43 -74.71 12.23
CA THR A 77 -18.15 -74.60 11.49
C THR A 77 -17.00 -74.62 12.53
N PRO A 78 -15.88 -75.32 12.29
CA PRO A 78 -14.86 -75.52 13.31
C PRO A 78 -14.05 -74.24 13.60
N MET A 79 -13.68 -74.06 14.88
CA MET A 79 -12.90 -72.95 15.42
C MET A 79 -11.56 -72.72 14.70
N PRO A 80 -11.17 -71.47 14.36
CA PRO A 80 -9.82 -71.13 13.94
C PRO A 80 -8.85 -71.02 15.16
N PRO A 81 -7.54 -71.19 14.96
CA PRO A 81 -6.54 -71.16 16.04
C PRO A 81 -6.35 -69.74 16.62
N PRO A 82 -5.73 -69.59 17.81
CA PRO A 82 -5.62 -68.32 18.52
C PRO A 82 -4.80 -67.29 17.73
N ALA A 83 -5.33 -66.09 17.56
CA ALA A 83 -4.64 -64.97 16.94
C ALA A 83 -3.48 -64.48 17.83
N THR A 84 -2.30 -64.35 17.22
CA THR A 84 -1.14 -63.64 17.78
C THR A 84 -1.50 -62.15 17.96
N PRO A 85 -1.16 -61.48 19.09
CA PRO A 85 -1.49 -60.07 19.26
C PRO A 85 -0.72 -59.19 18.25
N LEU A 86 -1.46 -58.35 17.52
CA LEU A 86 -0.94 -57.31 16.64
C LEU A 86 -0.12 -56.29 17.46
N PRO A 87 0.95 -55.67 16.92
CA PRO A 87 1.65 -54.59 17.62
C PRO A 87 0.70 -53.41 17.86
N THR A 88 0.69 -52.91 19.09
CA THR A 88 0.00 -51.67 19.47
C THR A 88 0.52 -50.51 18.62
N THR A 89 -0.33 -49.97 17.76
CA THR A 89 -0.07 -48.74 16.99
C THR A 89 0.17 -47.58 17.95
N ALA A 90 1.24 -46.81 17.73
CA ALA A 90 1.47 -45.54 18.41
C ALA A 90 0.28 -44.58 18.15
N PRO A 91 -0.04 -43.67 19.09
CA PRO A 91 -1.06 -42.65 18.87
C PRO A 91 -0.75 -41.85 17.60
N ALA A 92 -1.72 -41.70 16.70
CA ALA A 92 -1.60 -40.83 15.54
C ALA A 92 -1.40 -39.39 16.02
N GLU A 93 -0.34 -38.73 15.58
CA GLU A 93 -0.17 -37.29 15.82
C GLU A 93 -1.34 -36.53 15.18
N PRO A 94 -1.83 -35.45 15.80
CA PRO A 94 -2.93 -34.67 15.25
C PRO A 94 -2.51 -34.10 13.89
N SER A 95 -3.19 -34.50 12.82
CA SER A 95 -3.00 -33.93 11.49
C SER A 95 -3.54 -32.50 11.45
N PRO A 96 -2.90 -31.57 10.69
CA PRO A 96 -3.39 -30.21 10.53
C PRO A 96 -4.86 -30.14 10.08
N THR A 97 -5.63 -29.21 10.65
CA THR A 97 -7.02 -28.99 10.27
C THR A 97 -7.10 -28.09 9.04
N ARG A 98 -7.72 -28.55 7.95
CA ARG A 98 -7.84 -27.74 6.73
C ARG A 98 -8.90 -26.65 6.89
N ILE A 99 -8.51 -25.40 6.66
CA ILE A 99 -9.44 -24.26 6.55
C ILE A 99 -10.09 -24.30 5.16
N GLN A 100 -11.42 -24.18 5.13
CA GLN A 100 -12.20 -24.04 3.90
C GLN A 100 -13.03 -22.76 4.00
N PHE A 101 -13.04 -21.97 2.93
CA PHE A 101 -13.89 -20.79 2.84
C PHE A 101 -15.31 -21.19 2.43
N ALA A 102 -16.29 -20.41 2.89
CA ALA A 102 -17.64 -20.50 2.34
C ALA A 102 -17.60 -20.21 0.83
N THR A 103 -18.55 -20.75 0.07
CA THR A 103 -18.64 -20.50 -1.37
C THR A 103 -18.72 -19.00 -1.65
N GLY A 104 -17.76 -18.45 -2.40
CA GLY A 104 -17.66 -17.03 -2.73
C GLY A 104 -17.00 -16.15 -1.66
N ALA A 105 -16.57 -16.70 -0.53
CA ALA A 105 -15.83 -15.97 0.49
C ALA A 105 -14.31 -16.04 0.26
N SER A 106 -13.61 -14.96 0.59
CA SER A 106 -12.14 -14.85 0.60
C SER A 106 -11.55 -14.91 2.01
N SER A 107 -12.39 -15.03 3.02
CA SER A 107 -11.98 -15.08 4.42
C SER A 107 -12.71 -16.16 5.21
N ALA A 108 -12.06 -16.64 6.27
CA ALA A 108 -12.64 -17.46 7.30
C ALA A 108 -12.23 -16.98 8.69
N THR A 109 -13.15 -17.10 9.63
CA THR A 109 -12.94 -16.84 11.05
C THR A 109 -13.07 -18.15 11.81
N ILE A 110 -12.03 -18.51 12.56
CA ILE A 110 -11.97 -19.71 13.38
C ILE A 110 -11.82 -19.29 14.84
N SER A 111 -12.77 -19.66 15.68
CA SER A 111 -12.67 -19.46 17.13
C SER A 111 -12.49 -20.80 17.83
N GLY A 112 -11.75 -20.79 18.95
CA GLY A 112 -11.54 -22.00 19.73
C GLY A 112 -10.77 -21.75 21.01
N HIS A 113 -10.43 -22.86 21.66
CA HIS A 113 -9.70 -22.89 22.92
C HIS A 113 -8.29 -23.43 22.69
N LEU A 114 -7.30 -22.86 23.38
CA LEU A 114 -5.94 -23.38 23.47
C LEU A 114 -5.60 -23.60 24.94
N ALA A 115 -5.23 -24.83 25.31
CA ALA A 115 -4.70 -25.15 26.62
C ALA A 115 -3.25 -24.65 26.78
N ALA A 116 -2.80 -24.46 28.02
CA ALA A 116 -1.43 -24.05 28.31
C ALA A 116 -0.39 -25.01 27.70
N GLY A 117 0.51 -24.47 26.87
CA GLY A 117 1.54 -25.24 26.17
C GLY A 117 1.03 -26.03 24.95
N GLU A 118 -0.24 -25.88 24.58
CA GLU A 118 -0.83 -26.56 23.43
C GLU A 118 -0.44 -25.86 22.11
N SER A 119 -0.26 -26.66 21.06
CA SER A 119 -0.16 -26.19 19.68
C SER A 119 -1.26 -26.80 18.83
N ILE A 120 -1.93 -25.96 18.05
CA ILE A 120 -2.94 -26.38 17.07
C ILE A 120 -2.47 -25.95 15.68
N GLU A 121 -2.66 -26.81 14.70
CA GLU A 121 -2.21 -26.59 13.33
C GLU A 121 -3.39 -26.48 12.36
N TYR A 122 -3.34 -25.47 11.51
CA TYR A 122 -4.26 -25.26 10.40
C TYR A 122 -3.53 -25.29 9.07
N LEU A 123 -4.22 -25.76 8.03
CA LEU A 123 -3.72 -25.81 6.67
C LEU A 123 -4.65 -25.04 5.74
N ALA A 124 -4.12 -24.12 4.96
CA ALA A 124 -4.88 -23.41 3.94
C ALA A 124 -4.15 -23.48 2.60
N TRP A 125 -4.88 -23.75 1.53
CA TRP A 125 -4.32 -23.66 0.19
C TRP A 125 -4.30 -22.20 -0.24
N GLY A 126 -3.20 -21.76 -0.86
CA GLY A 126 -3.09 -20.47 -1.49
C GLY A 126 -2.23 -20.53 -2.75
N ALA A 127 -2.59 -19.74 -3.74
CA ALA A 127 -1.85 -19.56 -4.97
C ALA A 127 -0.83 -18.43 -4.84
N ALA A 128 0.25 -18.56 -5.61
CA ALA A 128 1.24 -17.52 -5.84
C ALA A 128 0.54 -16.21 -6.25
N GLY A 129 0.91 -15.10 -5.61
CA GLY A 129 0.36 -13.77 -5.87
C GLY A 129 -0.91 -13.43 -5.08
N GLN A 130 -1.56 -14.36 -4.37
CA GLN A 130 -2.69 -13.99 -3.51
C GLN A 130 -2.17 -13.17 -2.33
N TRP A 131 -2.73 -11.98 -2.10
CA TRP A 131 -2.47 -11.28 -0.85
C TRP A 131 -3.18 -12.04 0.27
N THR A 132 -2.48 -12.23 1.36
CA THR A 132 -2.99 -13.02 2.48
C THR A 132 -2.76 -12.26 3.77
N HIS A 133 -3.82 -12.14 4.55
CA HIS A 133 -3.81 -11.59 5.89
C HIS A 133 -4.13 -12.72 6.87
N VAL A 134 -3.28 -12.90 7.88
CA VAL A 134 -3.49 -13.82 8.98
C VAL A 134 -3.47 -13.01 10.26
N GLU A 135 -4.53 -13.03 11.05
CA GLU A 135 -4.60 -12.33 12.34
C GLU A 135 -5.06 -13.28 13.44
N LEU A 136 -4.39 -13.24 14.57
CA LEU A 136 -4.71 -14.01 15.76
C LEU A 136 -5.01 -13.08 16.94
N THR A 137 -6.20 -13.22 17.50
CA THR A 137 -6.59 -12.54 18.74
C THR A 137 -6.77 -13.56 19.86
N SER A 138 -6.39 -13.19 21.09
CA SER A 138 -6.59 -14.00 22.29
C SER A 138 -6.68 -13.10 23.52
N ALA A 139 -7.33 -13.55 24.59
CA ALA A 139 -7.35 -12.80 25.85
C ALA A 139 -5.91 -12.48 26.32
N ASP A 140 -5.68 -11.23 26.72
CA ASP A 140 -4.38 -10.71 27.16
C ASP A 140 -3.22 -10.90 26.16
N ASN A 141 -3.52 -11.15 24.87
CA ASN A 141 -2.55 -11.36 23.80
C ASN A 141 -1.54 -12.49 24.06
N VAL A 142 -1.92 -13.54 24.80
CA VAL A 142 -1.00 -14.61 25.24
C VAL A 142 -0.70 -15.67 24.17
N ALA A 143 -1.54 -15.81 23.13
CA ALA A 143 -1.31 -16.74 22.03
C ALA A 143 -0.51 -16.07 20.89
N ASN A 144 0.30 -16.84 20.16
CA ASN A 144 1.03 -16.42 18.96
C ASN A 144 0.97 -17.51 17.87
N PHE A 145 1.47 -17.22 16.67
CA PHE A 145 1.51 -18.18 15.57
C PHE A 145 2.79 -18.15 14.73
N ALA A 146 3.10 -19.28 14.09
CA ALA A 146 4.00 -19.39 12.95
C ALA A 146 3.22 -19.63 11.66
N PHE A 147 3.75 -19.13 10.54
CA PHE A 147 3.21 -19.29 9.20
C PHE A 147 4.31 -19.77 8.26
N VAL A 148 4.13 -20.96 7.68
CA VAL A 148 5.17 -21.68 6.93
C VAL A 148 4.58 -22.30 5.66
N GLY A 149 5.31 -22.26 4.55
CA GLY A 149 4.93 -22.98 3.35
C GLY A 149 5.18 -24.48 3.49
N GLN A 150 4.17 -25.31 3.18
CA GLN A 150 4.24 -26.75 3.43
C GLN A 150 5.21 -27.48 2.48
N SER A 151 5.34 -26.99 1.25
CA SER A 151 6.14 -27.64 0.21
C SER A 151 7.56 -27.09 0.14
N ASP A 152 7.75 -25.78 0.33
CA ASP A 152 9.06 -25.12 0.32
C ASP A 152 9.72 -25.03 1.70
N GLY A 153 8.98 -25.25 2.79
CA GLY A 153 9.44 -25.11 4.16
C GLY A 153 9.79 -23.67 4.57
N GLN A 154 9.41 -22.67 3.77
CA GLN A 154 9.80 -21.29 4.03
C GLN A 154 8.98 -20.69 5.17
N PRO A 155 9.61 -20.15 6.23
CA PRO A 155 8.90 -19.48 7.29
C PRO A 155 8.65 -18.01 6.92
N TYR A 156 7.38 -17.66 6.72
CA TYR A 156 6.93 -16.30 6.47
C TYR A 156 6.71 -15.52 7.77
N LYS A 157 6.32 -16.23 8.83
CA LYS A 157 6.31 -15.73 10.20
C LYS A 157 6.77 -16.84 11.15
N ARG A 158 7.66 -16.51 12.09
CA ARG A 158 8.10 -17.44 13.13
C ARG A 158 7.42 -17.12 14.47
N LEU A 159 7.40 -18.08 15.40
CA LEU A 159 6.80 -17.91 16.73
C LEU A 159 7.54 -16.87 17.58
N GLU A 160 8.83 -16.63 17.32
CA GLU A 160 9.63 -15.62 18.01
C GLU A 160 9.27 -14.19 17.56
N ASN A 161 8.61 -14.04 16.40
CA ASN A 161 8.07 -12.75 15.98
C ASN A 161 6.78 -12.47 16.78
N GLU A 162 6.79 -11.41 17.57
CA GLU A 162 5.71 -11.01 18.48
C GLU A 162 4.51 -10.34 17.78
N HIS A 163 4.55 -10.10 16.48
CA HIS A 163 3.34 -9.63 15.79
C HIS A 163 2.24 -10.68 15.86
N ARG A 164 1.00 -10.23 16.07
CA ARG A 164 -0.20 -11.09 16.09
C ARG A 164 -0.88 -11.17 14.73
N PHE A 165 -0.23 -10.66 13.70
CA PHE A 165 -0.67 -10.74 12.33
C PHE A 165 0.49 -11.03 11.38
N TRP A 166 0.15 -11.36 10.14
CA TRP A 166 1.04 -11.41 8.99
C TRP A 166 0.26 -10.95 7.75
N ASP A 167 0.92 -10.13 6.93
CA ASP A 167 0.39 -9.62 5.68
C ASP A 167 1.42 -9.80 4.58
N GLY A 168 0.98 -10.27 3.40
CA GLY A 168 1.85 -10.34 2.24
C GLY A 168 1.31 -11.18 1.10
N ALA A 169 2.00 -11.12 -0.04
CA ALA A 169 1.72 -11.99 -1.17
C ALA A 169 2.34 -13.37 -0.98
N LEU A 170 1.56 -14.43 -1.22
CA LEU A 170 2.05 -15.80 -1.23
C LEU A 170 2.99 -16.02 -2.42
N PRO A 171 4.20 -16.60 -2.25
CA PRO A 171 5.17 -16.66 -3.35
C PRO A 171 4.97 -17.83 -4.33
N ILE A 172 4.33 -18.94 -3.92
CA ILE A 172 4.15 -20.14 -4.75
C ILE A 172 2.80 -20.80 -4.49
N ASN A 173 2.33 -21.62 -5.43
CA ASN A 173 1.11 -22.41 -5.26
C ASN A 173 1.37 -23.58 -4.30
N GLN A 174 0.86 -23.52 -3.08
CA GLN A 174 1.03 -24.61 -2.11
C GLN A 174 -0.01 -24.54 -0.99
N ASP A 175 0.01 -25.55 -0.13
CA ASP A 175 -0.59 -25.44 1.19
C ASP A 175 0.35 -24.66 2.12
N TYR A 176 -0.25 -23.85 3.00
CA TYR A 176 0.42 -23.08 4.02
C TYR A 176 -0.05 -23.53 5.40
N LEU A 177 0.91 -23.80 6.29
CA LEU A 177 0.70 -24.25 7.65
C LEU A 177 0.70 -23.05 8.61
N ILE A 178 -0.39 -22.90 9.36
CA ILE A 178 -0.52 -21.93 10.45
C ILE A 178 -0.48 -22.70 11.76
N ARG A 179 0.58 -22.54 12.55
CA ARG A 179 0.72 -23.18 13.87
C ARG A 179 0.48 -22.15 14.96
N LEU A 180 -0.62 -22.30 15.69
CA LEU A 180 -0.91 -21.54 16.90
C LEU A 180 -0.18 -22.15 18.10
N HIS A 181 0.25 -21.32 19.04
CA HIS A 181 0.85 -21.75 20.30
C HIS A 181 0.56 -20.73 21.41
N THR A 182 0.33 -21.22 22.63
CA THR A 182 0.16 -20.38 23.83
C THR A 182 0.89 -20.98 25.02
N LEU A 183 1.32 -20.12 25.96
CA LEU A 183 1.90 -20.55 27.24
C LEU A 183 0.86 -20.68 28.35
N THR A 184 -0.32 -20.08 28.18
CA THR A 184 -1.43 -20.10 29.14
C THR A 184 -2.72 -20.47 28.46
N THR A 185 -3.64 -21.07 29.21
CA THR A 185 -4.96 -21.43 28.69
C THR A 185 -5.73 -20.17 28.28
N THR A 186 -6.22 -20.12 27.04
CA THR A 186 -6.92 -18.96 26.48
C THR A 186 -7.91 -19.36 25.39
N GLU A 187 -8.91 -18.51 25.15
CA GLU A 187 -9.71 -18.56 23.92
C GLU A 187 -9.01 -17.73 22.84
N PHE A 188 -9.16 -18.14 21.58
CA PHE A 188 -8.61 -17.42 20.44
C PHE A 188 -9.63 -17.20 19.33
N THR A 189 -9.37 -16.22 18.49
CA THR A 189 -9.99 -16.06 17.17
C THR A 189 -8.91 -15.83 16.12
N LEU A 190 -8.86 -16.71 15.13
CA LEU A 190 -7.98 -16.66 13.96
C LEU A 190 -8.81 -16.18 12.76
N ILE A 191 -8.36 -15.10 12.13
CA ILE A 191 -8.90 -14.62 10.86
C ILE A 191 -7.86 -14.95 9.78
N LEU A 192 -8.29 -15.68 8.76
CA LEU A 192 -7.50 -15.91 7.56
C LEU A 192 -8.26 -15.32 6.37
N THR A 193 -7.65 -14.34 5.72
CA THR A 193 -8.10 -13.79 4.44
C THR A 193 -7.08 -14.17 3.38
N ILE A 194 -7.51 -14.85 2.31
CA ILE A 194 -6.71 -15.06 1.10
C ILE A 194 -7.49 -14.45 -0.04
N GLU A 195 -7.01 -13.31 -0.53
CA GLU A 195 -7.68 -12.58 -1.60
C GLU A 195 -7.65 -13.42 -2.88
N PRO A 196 -8.81 -13.63 -3.56
CA PRO A 196 -8.87 -14.38 -4.79
C PRO A 196 -7.91 -13.79 -5.82
N LEU A 197 -7.28 -14.65 -6.62
CA LEU A 197 -6.60 -14.21 -7.84
C LEU A 197 -7.59 -13.72 -8.91
N ASP A 198 -8.88 -13.59 -8.61
CA ASP A 198 -9.87 -12.95 -9.48
C ASP A 198 -9.56 -11.45 -9.58
N SER A 199 -8.45 -11.15 -10.26
CA SER A 199 -8.46 -10.65 -11.63
C SER A 199 -9.55 -9.62 -11.82
N ILE A 200 -9.12 -8.38 -11.95
CA ILE A 200 -9.84 -7.41 -12.75
C ILE A 200 -10.03 -8.03 -14.16
N VAL A 201 -11.17 -8.70 -14.40
CA VAL A 201 -11.58 -9.26 -15.71
C VAL A 201 -12.35 -8.18 -16.46
N GLN A 202 -11.76 -7.01 -16.65
CA GLN A 202 -12.23 -5.87 -17.42
C GLN A 202 -11.05 -4.89 -17.49
N PRO A 203 -10.96 -3.95 -18.44
CA PRO A 203 -9.67 -3.30 -18.68
C PRO A 203 -9.18 -2.49 -17.46
N LEU A 204 -7.96 -2.81 -17.03
CA LEU A 204 -7.13 -2.01 -16.13
C LEU A 204 -6.29 -1.05 -16.99
N TRP A 205 -6.22 0.20 -16.55
CA TRP A 205 -5.48 1.26 -17.23
C TRP A 205 -4.23 1.59 -16.42
N PRO A 206 -3.12 0.85 -16.59
CA PRO A 206 -1.90 1.08 -15.84
C PRO A 206 -1.27 2.43 -16.14
N VAL A 207 -0.75 3.05 -15.08
CA VAL A 207 0.03 4.29 -15.14
C VAL A 207 1.46 3.99 -14.73
N VAL A 208 2.41 4.43 -15.53
CA VAL A 208 3.83 4.14 -15.38
C VAL A 208 4.62 5.43 -15.48
N ASP A 209 5.57 5.61 -14.57
CA ASP A 209 6.58 6.65 -14.69
C ASP A 209 7.54 6.33 -15.84
N GLY A 210 7.65 7.24 -16.81
CA GLY A 210 8.46 7.04 -18.02
C GLY A 210 9.95 6.92 -17.73
N LEU A 211 10.45 7.69 -16.74
CA LEU A 211 11.88 7.74 -16.44
C LEU A 211 12.40 6.44 -15.83
N THR A 212 11.72 5.93 -14.80
CA THR A 212 12.17 4.77 -14.03
C THR A 212 11.50 3.47 -14.46
N GLY A 213 10.37 3.56 -15.15
CA GLY A 213 9.48 2.43 -15.40
C GLY A 213 8.66 2.02 -14.18
N PHE A 214 8.67 2.76 -13.05
CA PHE A 214 7.84 2.41 -11.90
C PHE A 214 6.37 2.34 -12.30
N LEU A 215 5.75 1.19 -12.05
CA LEU A 215 4.31 1.04 -12.13
C LEU A 215 3.73 1.79 -10.92
N LEU A 216 3.01 2.88 -11.19
CA LEU A 216 2.35 3.67 -10.15
C LEU A 216 1.08 2.98 -9.65
N GLY A 217 0.51 2.11 -10.48
CA GLY A 217 -0.78 1.47 -10.28
C GLY A 217 -1.58 1.55 -11.56
N GLY A 218 -2.88 1.75 -11.45
CA GLY A 218 -3.75 2.03 -12.57
C GLY A 218 -5.14 2.40 -12.13
N SER A 219 -6.06 2.48 -13.07
CA SER A 219 -7.47 2.70 -12.80
C SER A 219 -8.33 1.59 -13.39
N HIS A 220 -9.41 1.25 -12.70
CA HIS A 220 -10.40 0.29 -13.14
C HIS A 220 -11.80 0.74 -12.72
N ASN A 221 -12.70 0.93 -13.68
CA ASN A 221 -14.06 1.45 -13.43
C ASN A 221 -14.11 2.76 -12.62
N GLY A 222 -13.11 3.63 -12.80
CA GLY A 222 -13.00 4.89 -12.03
C GLY A 222 -12.41 4.73 -10.63
N GLU A 223 -12.03 3.52 -10.21
CA GLU A 223 -11.35 3.27 -8.94
C GLU A 223 -9.85 3.09 -9.15
N TRP A 224 -9.04 3.57 -8.20
CA TRP A 224 -7.59 3.41 -8.22
C TRP A 224 -7.18 2.00 -7.80
N VAL A 225 -6.21 1.45 -8.50
CA VAL A 225 -5.66 0.10 -8.30
C VAL A 225 -4.20 0.23 -7.91
N ASP A 226 -3.87 -0.30 -6.73
CA ASP A 226 -2.51 -0.33 -6.17
C ASP A 226 -1.50 -1.03 -7.12
N PRO A 227 -0.24 -0.57 -7.19
CA PRO A 227 0.79 -1.12 -8.08
C PRO A 227 1.05 -2.61 -7.92
N PHE A 228 0.92 -3.20 -6.73
CA PHE A 228 1.10 -4.64 -6.52
C PHE A 228 -0.12 -5.45 -6.99
N VAL A 229 -1.32 -4.87 -6.94
CA VAL A 229 -2.53 -5.48 -7.51
C VAL A 229 -2.48 -5.38 -9.05
N ALA A 230 -2.08 -4.22 -9.56
CA ALA A 230 -1.88 -3.99 -10.99
C ALA A 230 -0.81 -4.93 -11.57
N LEU A 231 0.33 -5.08 -10.88
CA LEU A 231 1.40 -6.02 -11.23
C LEU A 231 0.85 -7.42 -11.56
N LYS A 232 -0.02 -7.96 -10.70
CA LYS A 232 -0.59 -9.31 -10.87
C LYS A 232 -1.53 -9.39 -12.07
N SER A 233 -2.26 -8.32 -12.34
CA SER A 233 -3.29 -8.27 -13.39
C SER A 233 -2.71 -8.05 -14.80
N LEU A 234 -1.47 -7.58 -14.90
CA LEU A 234 -0.83 -7.17 -16.16
C LEU A 234 0.14 -8.21 -16.74
N GLN A 235 -0.05 -9.49 -16.42
CA GLN A 235 0.86 -10.58 -16.81
C GLN A 235 0.51 -11.25 -18.16
N ASP A 236 -0.55 -10.80 -18.82
CA ASP A 236 -1.07 -11.35 -20.07
C ASP A 236 -0.23 -11.01 -21.31
N GLY A 237 0.63 -9.98 -21.25
CA GLY A 237 1.59 -9.68 -22.31
C GLY A 237 2.02 -8.22 -22.36
N ALA A 238 2.86 -7.92 -23.34
CA ALA A 238 3.30 -6.55 -23.61
C ALA A 238 2.14 -5.69 -24.14
N ARG A 239 2.10 -4.42 -23.76
CA ARG A 239 1.00 -3.49 -24.05
C ARG A 239 1.49 -2.18 -24.65
N PRO A 240 0.72 -1.55 -25.56
CA PRO A 240 1.01 -0.22 -26.06
C PRO A 240 0.57 0.83 -25.04
N TYR A 241 1.50 1.65 -24.58
CA TYR A 241 1.26 2.81 -23.74
C TYR A 241 1.23 4.07 -24.61
N GLN A 242 0.27 4.95 -24.34
CA GLN A 242 0.32 6.35 -24.74
C GLN A 242 1.28 7.07 -23.79
N VAL A 243 2.18 7.87 -24.33
CA VAL A 243 3.21 8.58 -23.57
C VAL A 243 2.93 10.07 -23.63
N TYR A 244 2.91 10.68 -22.45
CA TYR A 244 2.61 12.08 -22.23
C TYR A 244 3.76 12.77 -21.52
N THR A 245 4.02 14.02 -21.89
CA THR A 245 4.94 14.93 -21.18
C THR A 245 4.15 16.16 -20.72
N GLY A 246 4.81 17.10 -20.05
CA GLY A 246 4.23 18.41 -19.74
C GLY A 246 3.74 19.20 -20.97
N ASN A 247 4.10 18.80 -22.19
CA ASN A 247 3.64 19.40 -23.45
C ASN A 247 2.50 18.60 -24.14
N GLY A 248 1.88 17.65 -23.43
CA GLY A 248 0.83 16.78 -23.97
C GLY A 248 1.37 15.48 -24.57
N PHE A 249 0.59 14.90 -25.50
CA PHE A 249 0.90 13.62 -26.13
C PHE A 249 2.24 13.67 -26.87
N TRP A 250 3.16 12.80 -26.47
CA TRP A 250 4.49 12.68 -27.05
C TRP A 250 4.56 11.56 -28.10
N GLY A 251 3.93 10.42 -27.82
CA GLY A 251 3.98 9.25 -28.71
C GLY A 251 3.48 7.98 -28.04
N THR A 252 3.92 6.83 -28.56
CA THR A 252 3.60 5.52 -27.98
C THR A 252 4.85 4.71 -27.67
N ALA A 253 4.78 3.87 -26.64
CA ALA A 253 5.84 2.95 -26.25
C ALA A 253 5.24 1.57 -25.92
N THR A 254 5.98 0.50 -26.16
CA THR A 254 5.55 -0.85 -25.76
C THR A 254 6.19 -1.22 -24.43
N GLY A 255 5.36 -1.42 -23.41
CA GLY A 255 5.79 -1.89 -22.09
C GLY A 255 5.65 -3.40 -21.97
N GLN A 256 6.64 -4.05 -21.36
CA GLN A 256 6.57 -5.48 -21.00
C GLN A 256 5.67 -5.70 -19.78
N PRO A 257 5.19 -6.94 -19.54
CA PRO A 257 4.57 -7.28 -18.26
C PRO A 257 5.40 -6.77 -17.08
N PRO A 258 4.78 -6.13 -16.08
CA PRO A 258 5.52 -5.61 -14.95
C PRO A 258 6.20 -6.73 -14.18
N ALA A 259 7.37 -6.43 -13.62
CA ALA A 259 8.16 -7.36 -12.83
C ALA A 259 8.65 -6.70 -11.54
N MET A 260 8.93 -7.52 -10.54
CA MET A 260 9.63 -7.08 -9.33
C MET A 260 11.14 -7.15 -9.56
N PRO A 261 11.89 -6.04 -9.44
CA PRO A 261 13.34 -6.09 -9.47
C PRO A 261 13.85 -6.97 -8.31
N TRP A 262 14.78 -7.88 -8.59
CA TRP A 262 15.22 -8.90 -7.62
C TRP A 262 16.26 -8.41 -6.62
N ALA A 263 16.86 -7.23 -6.85
CA ALA A 263 17.94 -6.70 -6.04
C ALA A 263 18.10 -5.18 -6.21
N GLY A 264 18.86 -4.58 -5.31
CA GLY A 264 19.14 -3.15 -5.28
C GLY A 264 18.13 -2.38 -4.41
N PRO A 265 18.36 -1.08 -4.23
CA PRO A 265 17.54 -0.24 -3.35
C PRO A 265 16.07 -0.14 -3.78
N CYS A 266 15.78 -0.41 -5.06
CA CYS A 266 14.43 -0.38 -5.62
C CYS A 266 13.84 -1.78 -5.81
N GLY A 267 14.39 -2.81 -5.14
CA GLY A 267 13.91 -4.20 -5.24
C GLY A 267 12.46 -4.43 -4.77
N GLY A 268 11.85 -3.44 -4.13
CA GLY A 268 10.47 -3.47 -3.66
C GLY A 268 9.44 -2.81 -4.60
N THR A 269 9.87 -2.21 -5.72
CA THR A 269 8.98 -1.38 -6.54
C THR A 269 8.71 -2.06 -7.89
N PRO A 270 7.44 -2.36 -8.24
CA PRO A 270 7.12 -2.97 -9.53
C PRO A 270 7.53 -2.07 -10.69
N VAL A 271 8.14 -2.66 -11.73
CA VAL A 271 8.61 -1.93 -12.93
C VAL A 271 8.05 -2.51 -14.21
N VAL A 272 7.68 -1.62 -15.14
CA VAL A 272 7.38 -1.92 -16.54
C VAL A 272 8.59 -1.53 -17.38
N ALA A 273 9.19 -2.53 -18.04
CA ALA A 273 10.31 -2.28 -18.94
C ALA A 273 9.82 -1.82 -20.32
N PHE A 274 10.31 -0.67 -20.79
CA PHE A 274 10.10 -0.19 -22.15
C PHE A 274 11.24 -0.60 -23.09
N ALA A 275 11.01 -0.46 -24.40
CA ALA A 275 12.02 -0.77 -25.40
C ALA A 275 13.30 0.08 -25.20
N PRO A 276 14.51 -0.51 -25.35
CA PRO A 276 15.76 0.20 -25.13
C PRO A 276 15.95 1.34 -26.13
N GLY A 277 16.55 2.44 -25.67
CA GLY A 277 16.86 3.61 -26.50
C GLY A 277 15.74 4.66 -26.59
N LEU A 278 14.63 4.46 -25.89
CA LEU A 278 13.63 5.50 -25.66
C LEU A 278 14.07 6.39 -24.49
N ASP A 279 14.12 7.70 -24.72
CA ASP A 279 14.23 8.70 -23.66
C ASP A 279 12.83 9.14 -23.27
N LEU A 280 12.37 8.66 -22.11
CA LEU A 280 11.06 8.96 -21.53
C LEU A 280 11.20 9.85 -20.28
N THR A 281 12.31 10.59 -20.18
CA THR A 281 12.53 11.54 -19.09
C THR A 281 11.41 12.58 -19.06
N GLY A 282 10.82 12.81 -17.89
CA GLY A 282 9.73 13.77 -17.73
C GLY A 282 8.39 13.30 -18.29
N ALA A 283 8.22 11.99 -18.55
CA ALA A 283 7.01 11.44 -19.15
C ALA A 283 6.21 10.54 -18.21
N ILE A 284 4.90 10.48 -18.44
CA ILE A 284 3.99 9.48 -17.89
C ILE A 284 3.45 8.63 -19.04
N ALA A 285 3.48 7.32 -18.84
CA ALA A 285 2.96 6.35 -19.79
C ALA A 285 1.67 5.73 -19.23
N ILE A 286 0.59 5.75 -20.02
CA ILE A 286 -0.70 5.16 -19.65
C ILE A 286 -1.24 4.25 -20.76
N VAL A 287 -1.84 3.12 -20.38
CA VAL A 287 -2.73 2.39 -21.30
C VAL A 287 -4.15 2.92 -21.09
N ALA A 288 -4.69 3.61 -22.09
CA ALA A 288 -6.05 4.15 -22.04
C ALA A 288 -6.69 4.11 -23.44
N PRO A 289 -8.01 3.97 -23.56
CA PRO A 289 -8.78 4.12 -24.80
C PRO A 289 -9.19 5.58 -25.08
N TRP A 290 -8.87 6.53 -24.19
CA TRP A 290 -9.13 7.96 -24.33
C TRP A 290 -7.83 8.76 -24.53
N GLU A 291 -7.98 10.05 -24.86
CA GLU A 291 -6.91 11.05 -24.87
C GLU A 291 -6.70 11.54 -23.44
N ALA A 292 -5.56 11.22 -22.81
CA ALA A 292 -5.31 11.54 -21.41
C ALA A 292 -4.94 13.02 -21.17
N ALA A 293 -4.61 13.80 -22.21
CA ALA A 293 -4.34 15.24 -22.07
C ALA A 293 -5.34 16.11 -22.88
N PRO A 294 -6.66 16.01 -22.62
CA PRO A 294 -7.68 16.69 -23.42
C PRO A 294 -7.65 18.22 -23.28
N ARG A 295 -7.04 18.75 -22.22
CA ARG A 295 -6.84 20.17 -21.96
C ARG A 295 -5.35 20.43 -21.75
N GLN A 296 -4.88 21.61 -22.16
CA GLN A 296 -3.48 22.00 -22.06
C GLN A 296 -3.34 23.18 -21.09
N PRO A 297 -2.36 23.15 -20.16
CA PRO A 297 -2.17 24.23 -19.22
C PRO A 297 -1.59 25.47 -19.90
N GLU A 298 -2.00 26.64 -19.43
CA GLU A 298 -1.37 27.91 -19.74
C GLU A 298 -0.23 28.18 -18.74
N ALA A 299 1.00 28.29 -19.24
CA ALA A 299 2.13 28.71 -18.42
C ALA A 299 2.02 30.21 -18.08
N LEU A 300 2.04 30.53 -16.79
CA LEU A 300 2.07 31.90 -16.29
C LEU A 300 3.48 32.28 -15.80
N SER A 301 3.74 33.58 -15.68
CA SER A 301 5.04 34.06 -15.21
C SER A 301 5.28 33.68 -13.74
N PRO A 302 6.44 33.09 -13.39
CA PRO A 302 6.86 32.91 -12.00
C PRO A 302 7.07 34.23 -11.22
N ASP A 303 7.17 35.36 -11.92
CA ASP A 303 7.26 36.69 -11.30
C ASP A 303 5.89 37.27 -10.91
N ASN A 304 4.80 36.50 -11.04
CA ASN A 304 3.46 36.97 -10.73
C ASN A 304 3.28 37.19 -9.21
N ALA A 305 3.12 38.45 -8.83
CA ALA A 305 2.98 38.87 -7.44
C ALA A 305 1.81 38.20 -6.70
N GLU A 306 0.70 37.85 -7.37
CA GLU A 306 -0.43 37.17 -6.73
C GLU A 306 -0.05 35.78 -6.22
N TYR A 307 0.73 35.03 -7.01
CA TYR A 307 1.14 33.68 -6.64
C TYR A 307 2.37 33.70 -5.72
N GLN A 308 3.25 34.70 -5.85
CA GLN A 308 4.32 34.93 -4.88
C GLN A 308 3.74 35.22 -3.48
N ASN A 309 2.71 36.07 -3.40
CA ASN A 309 2.05 36.39 -2.13
C ASN A 309 1.38 35.16 -1.52
N ALA A 310 0.70 34.33 -2.32
CA ALA A 310 0.06 33.11 -1.79
C ALA A 310 1.07 32.09 -1.25
N VAL A 311 2.21 31.91 -1.92
CA VAL A 311 3.29 31.07 -1.38
C VAL A 311 3.88 31.70 -0.12
N GLY A 312 4.06 33.03 -0.08
CA GLY A 312 4.47 33.74 1.13
C GLY A 312 3.54 33.52 2.31
N GLU A 313 2.23 33.59 2.10
CA GLU A 313 1.21 33.31 3.13
C GLU A 313 1.27 31.86 3.62
N LEU A 314 1.43 30.90 2.70
CA LEU A 314 1.61 29.49 3.06
C LEU A 314 2.86 29.26 3.90
N LEU A 315 4.01 29.79 3.48
CA LEU A 315 5.28 29.61 4.20
C LEU A 315 5.27 30.31 5.56
N ALA A 316 4.67 31.51 5.65
CA ALA A 316 4.50 32.21 6.92
C ALA A 316 3.61 31.43 7.89
N ALA A 317 2.52 30.82 7.40
CA ALA A 317 1.67 29.94 8.20
C ALA A 317 2.40 28.67 8.67
N GLN A 318 3.45 28.25 7.95
CA GLN A 318 4.30 27.11 8.30
C GLN A 318 5.55 27.49 9.11
N GLY A 319 5.70 28.77 9.50
CA GLY A 319 6.75 29.23 10.42
C GLY A 319 7.93 29.97 9.78
N ILE A 320 7.93 30.20 8.46
CA ILE A 320 8.95 31.03 7.79
C ILE A 320 8.40 32.45 7.64
N ALA A 321 8.69 33.32 8.61
CA ALA A 321 8.06 34.65 8.70
C ALA A 321 8.44 35.63 7.57
N GLU A 322 9.66 35.55 7.04
CA GLU A 322 10.16 36.40 5.94
C GLU A 322 10.79 35.52 4.85
N PRO A 323 9.96 34.77 4.09
CA PRO A 323 10.46 33.80 3.13
C PRO A 323 11.07 34.47 1.89
N VAL A 324 12.17 33.91 1.37
CA VAL A 324 12.64 34.21 0.02
C VAL A 324 11.79 33.41 -0.96
N ILE A 325 10.98 34.09 -1.77
CA ILE A 325 10.03 33.44 -2.68
C ILE A 325 10.66 33.18 -4.04
N GLU A 326 10.74 31.91 -4.41
CA GLU A 326 11.30 31.44 -5.69
C GLU A 326 10.31 30.47 -6.34
N LEU A 327 9.43 31.01 -7.18
CA LEU A 327 8.53 30.19 -8.01
C LEU A 327 9.33 29.63 -9.19
N THR A 328 9.21 28.34 -9.44
CA THR A 328 9.86 27.66 -10.58
C THR A 328 8.90 27.39 -11.73
N ALA A 329 7.62 27.23 -11.43
CA ALA A 329 6.56 27.09 -12.44
C ALA A 329 5.20 27.55 -11.89
N VAL A 330 4.38 28.12 -12.76
CA VAL A 330 2.98 28.41 -12.51
C VAL A 330 2.18 27.98 -13.73
N GLN A 331 1.17 27.14 -13.54
CA GLN A 331 0.31 26.64 -14.62
C GLN A 331 -1.15 26.87 -14.28
N ARG A 332 -1.91 27.43 -15.22
CA ARG A 332 -3.35 27.65 -15.12
C ARG A 332 -4.09 26.69 -16.05
N ILE A 333 -5.11 26.01 -15.54
CA ILE A 333 -5.90 25.04 -16.31
C ILE A 333 -7.22 24.75 -15.61
N ASP A 334 -8.27 24.47 -16.39
CA ASP A 334 -9.50 23.85 -15.92
C ASP A 334 -9.27 22.34 -15.68
N LEU A 335 -9.04 21.94 -14.43
CA LEU A 335 -8.78 20.53 -14.06
C LEU A 335 -10.04 19.70 -14.12
N GLU A 336 -11.17 20.23 -13.62
CA GLU A 336 -12.43 19.51 -13.43
C GLU A 336 -13.32 19.53 -14.69
N GLY A 337 -13.04 20.42 -15.64
CA GLY A 337 -13.81 20.59 -16.88
C GLY A 337 -15.07 21.44 -16.71
N ASP A 338 -15.17 22.24 -15.66
CA ASP A 338 -16.36 23.04 -15.33
C ASP A 338 -16.29 24.48 -15.90
N GLY A 339 -15.17 24.84 -16.52
CA GLY A 339 -14.91 26.16 -17.08
C GLY A 339 -14.33 27.17 -16.09
N VAL A 340 -14.02 26.76 -14.85
CA VAL A 340 -13.23 27.52 -13.89
C VAL A 340 -11.80 27.00 -13.96
N ASP A 341 -10.83 27.93 -13.98
CA ASP A 341 -9.43 27.55 -13.99
C ASP A 341 -8.89 27.42 -12.55
N GLU A 342 -8.15 26.34 -12.31
CA GLU A 342 -7.25 26.16 -11.18
C GLU A 342 -5.83 26.59 -11.54
N VAL A 343 -5.01 26.82 -10.50
CA VAL A 343 -3.60 27.19 -10.66
C VAL A 343 -2.70 26.27 -9.85
N LEU A 344 -1.77 25.61 -10.52
CA LEU A 344 -0.68 24.87 -9.90
C LEU A 344 0.52 25.79 -9.75
N ILE A 345 1.08 25.84 -8.54
CA ILE A 345 2.21 26.69 -8.18
C ILE A 345 3.33 25.79 -7.67
N VAL A 346 4.49 25.82 -8.33
CA VAL A 346 5.71 25.11 -7.93
C VAL A 346 6.71 26.14 -7.43
N ALA A 347 7.26 25.91 -6.23
CA ALA A 347 8.23 26.81 -5.63
C ALA A 347 9.34 26.03 -4.93
N ASN A 348 10.58 26.49 -5.08
CA ASN A 348 11.74 25.78 -4.57
C ASN A 348 12.85 26.76 -4.18
N HIS A 349 13.23 26.72 -2.92
CA HIS A 349 14.36 27.43 -2.34
C HIS A 349 15.17 26.47 -1.46
N LEU A 350 15.68 25.37 -2.02
CA LEU A 350 16.59 24.47 -1.31
C LEU A 350 18.03 24.96 -1.50
N THR A 351 18.60 25.59 -0.49
CA THR A 351 19.96 26.15 -0.53
C THR A 351 20.99 25.28 0.21
N GLY A 352 20.52 24.37 1.08
CA GLY A 352 21.34 23.46 1.89
C GLY A 352 21.91 22.23 1.17
N LEU A 353 21.66 22.05 -0.14
CA LEU A 353 22.11 20.89 -0.93
C LEU A 353 23.63 20.93 -1.17
N GLY A 354 24.43 20.63 -0.14
CA GLY A 354 25.89 20.55 -0.19
C GLY A 354 26.44 19.17 -0.56
N ASN A 355 27.75 19.08 -0.83
CA ASN A 355 28.48 17.83 -1.13
C ASN A 355 28.69 16.90 0.09
N GLY A 356 27.85 17.03 1.13
CA GLY A 356 27.97 16.35 2.42
C GLY A 356 26.70 15.60 2.80
N LEU A 357 26.47 15.43 4.11
CA LEU A 357 25.22 14.83 4.59
C LEU A 357 24.03 15.73 4.17
N PRO A 358 22.91 15.14 3.70
CA PRO A 358 21.78 15.89 3.19
C PRO A 358 21.13 16.72 4.31
N ALA A 359 21.24 18.04 4.18
CA ALA A 359 20.81 19.02 5.17
C ALA A 359 19.91 20.08 4.53
N ALA A 360 19.15 20.78 5.36
CA ALA A 360 18.33 21.92 4.96
C ALA A 360 18.70 23.14 5.83
N ASN A 361 18.80 24.32 5.20
CA ASN A 361 18.98 25.57 5.91
C ASN A 361 17.65 26.10 6.47
N ALA A 362 17.71 26.96 7.48
CA ALA A 362 16.52 27.67 7.95
C ALA A 362 15.96 28.54 6.82
N GLY A 363 14.66 28.41 6.55
CA GLY A 363 13.98 29.06 5.44
C GLY A 363 13.98 28.25 4.13
N ASP A 364 14.66 27.09 4.08
CA ASP A 364 14.62 26.23 2.90
C ASP A 364 13.21 25.63 2.72
N TYR A 365 12.79 25.49 1.46
CA TYR A 365 11.57 24.76 1.12
C TYR A 365 11.56 24.23 -0.31
N SER A 366 10.70 23.25 -0.55
CA SER A 366 10.24 22.84 -1.86
C SER A 366 8.77 22.45 -1.78
N LEU A 367 7.93 22.90 -2.71
CA LEU A 367 6.50 22.63 -2.67
C LEU A 367 5.83 22.65 -4.04
N VAL A 368 4.70 21.95 -4.10
CA VAL A 368 3.66 22.10 -5.13
C VAL A 368 2.34 22.41 -4.42
N ALA A 369 1.67 23.49 -4.85
CA ALA A 369 0.39 23.90 -4.30
C ALA A 369 -0.67 24.02 -5.40
N LEU A 370 -1.91 23.68 -5.05
CA LEU A 370 -3.10 23.89 -5.87
C LEU A 370 -3.87 25.09 -5.33
N ARG A 371 -4.10 26.08 -6.17
CA ARG A 371 -4.97 27.21 -5.89
C ARG A 371 -6.26 27.10 -6.70
N GLN A 372 -7.39 27.14 -6.02
CA GLN A 372 -8.71 26.88 -6.59
C GLN A 372 -9.79 27.72 -5.89
N VAL A 373 -10.98 27.80 -6.48
CA VAL A 373 -12.14 28.49 -5.89
C VAL A 373 -13.11 27.45 -5.34
N VAL A 374 -13.08 27.22 -4.02
CA VAL A 374 -13.97 26.26 -3.35
C VAL A 374 -15.10 27.01 -2.67
N ASN A 375 -16.35 26.75 -3.09
CA ASN A 375 -17.55 27.41 -2.55
C ASN A 375 -17.47 28.95 -2.61
N GLY A 376 -16.88 29.50 -3.68
CA GLY A 376 -16.70 30.94 -3.88
C GLY A 376 -15.54 31.57 -3.09
N VAL A 377 -14.73 30.76 -2.40
CA VAL A 377 -13.56 31.21 -1.65
C VAL A 377 -12.29 30.69 -2.32
N VAL A 378 -11.33 31.58 -2.57
CA VAL A 378 -10.00 31.19 -3.05
C VAL A 378 -9.29 30.43 -1.94
N GLN A 379 -8.88 29.19 -2.23
CA GLN A 379 -8.09 28.36 -1.34
C GLN A 379 -6.77 28.01 -2.02
N THR A 380 -5.68 28.01 -1.27
CA THR A 380 -4.38 27.49 -1.72
C THR A 380 -4.00 26.33 -0.81
N THR A 381 -3.93 25.13 -1.38
CA THR A 381 -3.72 23.87 -0.68
C THR A 381 -2.36 23.31 -1.07
N LEU A 382 -1.54 22.92 -0.09
CA LEU A 382 -0.29 22.20 -0.35
C LEU A 382 -0.62 20.77 -0.80
N LEU A 383 -0.08 20.36 -1.95
CA LEU A 383 -0.17 18.98 -2.44
C LEU A 383 1.01 18.16 -1.93
N ALA A 384 2.20 18.72 -2.05
CA ALA A 384 3.45 18.13 -1.60
C ALA A 384 4.38 19.24 -1.10
N SER A 385 5.08 19.01 0.02
CA SER A 385 6.00 20.00 0.55
C SER A 385 7.09 19.42 1.44
N ASN A 386 8.19 20.16 1.52
CA ASN A 386 9.24 20.06 2.51
C ASN A 386 9.55 21.51 2.91
N ILE A 387 9.34 21.86 4.17
CA ILE A 387 9.45 23.25 4.66
C ILE A 387 10.26 23.21 5.94
N TYR A 388 11.31 24.02 6.00
CA TYR A 388 12.28 24.03 7.09
C TYR A 388 12.33 25.41 7.75
N PRO A 389 11.47 25.69 8.76
CA PRO A 389 11.55 26.95 9.52
C PRO A 389 12.87 27.13 10.26
N GLU A 390 13.49 26.02 10.65
CA GLU A 390 14.80 25.95 11.29
C GLU A 390 15.72 25.04 10.47
N ALA A 391 17.03 25.26 10.58
CA ALA A 391 18.01 24.42 9.91
C ALA A 391 18.01 23.01 10.50
N ALA A 392 18.21 22.01 9.66
CA ALA A 392 18.26 20.61 10.07
C ALA A 392 19.30 19.83 9.28
N GLU A 393 19.99 18.91 9.96
CA GLU A 393 20.97 18.00 9.36
C GLU A 393 20.34 16.60 9.24
N LEU A 394 20.77 15.82 8.24
CA LEU A 394 20.30 14.45 8.01
C LEU A 394 18.77 14.35 7.77
N VAL A 395 18.23 15.26 6.95
CA VAL A 395 16.79 15.36 6.67
C VAL A 395 16.38 15.04 5.24
N ASP A 396 17.31 14.72 4.35
CA ASP A 396 17.02 14.27 2.97
C ASP A 396 15.95 15.12 2.24
N PRO A 397 16.15 16.46 2.12
CA PRO A 397 15.12 17.33 1.60
C PRO A 397 14.71 16.92 0.19
N VAL A 398 13.39 16.82 -0.02
CA VAL A 398 12.78 16.46 -1.30
C VAL A 398 12.56 17.72 -2.13
N GLN A 399 13.09 17.73 -3.35
CA GLN A 399 12.71 18.69 -4.39
C GLN A 399 11.48 18.18 -5.14
N TYR A 400 10.38 18.93 -5.09
CA TYR A 400 9.15 18.60 -5.81
C TYR A 400 9.02 19.38 -7.13
N ASN A 401 8.56 18.69 -8.19
CA ASN A 401 8.23 19.31 -9.47
C ASN A 401 6.88 18.80 -9.99
N LEU A 402 6.16 19.64 -10.74
CA LEU A 402 5.00 19.23 -11.51
C LEU A 402 5.46 18.49 -12.78
N LEU A 403 5.02 17.25 -12.94
CA LEU A 403 5.45 16.37 -14.04
C LEU A 403 4.45 16.40 -15.20
N ALA A 404 3.16 16.23 -14.91
CA ALA A 404 2.09 16.21 -15.91
C ALA A 404 0.72 16.49 -15.29
N LEU A 405 -0.25 16.83 -16.14
CA LEU A 405 -1.67 16.99 -15.81
C LEU A 405 -2.47 16.13 -16.79
N LEU A 406 -3.05 15.03 -16.31
CA LEU A 406 -3.57 13.96 -17.17
C LEU A 406 -4.85 13.34 -16.59
N ASP A 407 -5.81 13.02 -17.46
CA ASP A 407 -6.96 12.15 -17.15
C ASP A 407 -6.47 10.69 -17.13
N LEU A 408 -6.15 10.19 -15.95
CA LEU A 408 -5.55 8.87 -15.72
C LEU A 408 -6.58 7.80 -15.35
N ASN A 409 -7.82 8.20 -15.04
CA ASN A 409 -8.93 7.29 -14.72
C ASN A 409 -10.08 7.28 -15.74
N GLY A 410 -10.05 8.18 -16.72
CA GLY A 410 -11.02 8.29 -17.81
C GLY A 410 -12.29 9.03 -17.41
N ASN A 411 -12.27 9.80 -16.31
CA ASN A 411 -13.42 10.52 -15.79
C ASN A 411 -13.56 11.94 -16.39
N SER A 412 -12.68 12.33 -17.33
CA SER A 412 -12.60 13.66 -17.96
C SER A 412 -12.18 14.80 -17.02
N GLN A 413 -11.72 14.49 -15.81
CA GLN A 413 -10.99 15.39 -14.91
C GLN A 413 -9.50 15.08 -15.01
N LEU A 414 -8.64 16.06 -14.76
CA LEU A 414 -7.20 15.86 -14.83
C LEU A 414 -6.63 15.60 -13.43
N GLU A 415 -5.94 14.48 -13.26
CA GLU A 415 -5.08 14.24 -12.12
C GLU A 415 -3.77 15.04 -12.22
N ILE A 416 -3.24 15.38 -11.05
CA ILE A 416 -2.00 16.14 -10.91
C ILE A 416 -0.87 15.18 -10.61
N VAL A 417 0.13 15.12 -11.50
CA VAL A 417 1.28 14.24 -11.32
C VAL A 417 2.48 15.05 -10.83
N VAL A 418 2.98 14.72 -9.65
CA VAL A 418 4.12 15.36 -9.00
C VAL A 418 5.25 14.36 -8.87
N GLU A 419 6.47 14.77 -9.22
CA GLU A 419 7.67 14.00 -8.87
C GLU A 419 8.41 14.62 -7.70
N GLY A 420 9.03 13.76 -6.88
CA GLY A 420 9.90 14.13 -5.78
C GLY A 420 11.29 13.54 -6.00
N TRP A 421 12.32 14.38 -5.92
CA TRP A 421 13.73 13.99 -5.97
C TRP A 421 14.36 14.24 -4.61
N GLN A 422 15.02 13.24 -4.06
CA GLN A 422 15.77 13.34 -2.82
C GLN A 422 17.14 12.69 -2.97
N TYR A 423 18.00 12.85 -1.96
CA TYR A 423 19.30 12.17 -1.96
C TYR A 423 19.09 10.66 -2.17
N GLU A 424 19.71 10.14 -3.24
CA GLU A 424 19.61 8.73 -3.64
C GLU A 424 18.18 8.16 -3.76
N GLY A 425 17.19 9.01 -4.04
CA GLY A 425 15.80 8.60 -4.13
C GLY A 425 14.96 9.42 -5.09
N ARG A 426 13.92 8.78 -5.60
CA ARG A 426 12.89 9.42 -6.42
C ARG A 426 11.56 8.71 -6.24
N PHE A 427 10.48 9.48 -6.26
CA PHE A 427 9.12 8.96 -6.30
C PHE A 427 8.22 9.84 -7.17
N VAL A 428 7.10 9.29 -7.61
CA VAL A 428 6.04 9.99 -8.33
C VAL A 428 4.74 9.77 -7.60
N MET A 429 3.95 10.84 -7.48
CA MET A 429 2.65 10.89 -6.84
C MET A 429 1.62 11.35 -7.85
N VAL A 430 0.44 10.74 -7.81
CA VAL A 430 -0.74 11.16 -8.57
C VAL A 430 -1.78 11.64 -7.55
N PHE A 431 -2.24 12.87 -7.71
CA PHE A 431 -3.30 13.44 -6.90
C PHE A 431 -4.59 13.55 -7.71
N GLU A 432 -5.69 13.12 -7.12
CA GLU A 432 -7.04 13.28 -7.65
C GLU A 432 -7.73 14.46 -6.98
N LEU A 433 -8.40 15.28 -7.78
CA LEU A 433 -9.28 16.35 -7.33
C LEU A 433 -10.73 15.88 -7.53
N LEU A 434 -11.48 15.78 -6.44
CA LEU A 434 -12.89 15.37 -6.47
C LEU A 434 -13.71 16.30 -5.59
N ASN A 435 -14.66 17.02 -6.20
CA ASN A 435 -15.53 17.99 -5.51
C ASN A 435 -14.73 19.05 -4.71
N GLY A 436 -13.66 19.59 -5.30
CA GLY A 436 -12.77 20.56 -4.64
C GLY A 436 -11.83 19.98 -3.57
N ALA A 437 -11.92 18.68 -3.26
CA ALA A 437 -11.04 18.00 -2.31
C ALA A 437 -9.93 17.23 -3.05
N VAL A 438 -8.68 17.42 -2.63
CA VAL A 438 -7.54 16.69 -3.20
C VAL A 438 -7.17 15.50 -2.34
N SER A 439 -6.87 14.36 -2.97
CA SER A 439 -6.36 13.17 -2.31
C SER A 439 -5.24 12.51 -3.11
N LEU A 440 -4.33 11.80 -2.42
CA LEU A 440 -3.30 10.99 -3.06
C LEU A 440 -3.92 9.71 -3.61
N ALA A 441 -3.87 9.53 -4.92
CA ALA A 441 -4.44 8.39 -5.62
C ALA A 441 -3.43 7.25 -5.83
N LEU A 442 -2.27 7.57 -6.39
CA LEU A 442 -1.20 6.60 -6.68
C LEU A 442 0.15 7.15 -6.23
N THR A 443 1.05 6.25 -5.85
CA THR A 443 2.45 6.59 -5.59
C THR A 443 3.36 5.41 -5.87
N ALA A 444 4.53 5.68 -6.44
CA ALA A 444 5.61 4.71 -6.51
C ALA A 444 6.97 5.41 -6.52
N GLY A 445 7.95 4.78 -5.90
CA GLY A 445 9.30 5.29 -5.81
C GLY A 445 10.24 4.33 -5.12
N CYS A 446 11.47 4.78 -4.93
CA CYS A 446 12.44 4.15 -4.05
C CYS A 446 13.44 5.19 -3.54
N SER A 447 14.07 4.87 -2.42
CA SER A 447 15.23 5.56 -1.86
C SER A 447 16.22 4.52 -1.34
N GLN A 448 17.51 4.86 -1.29
CA GLN A 448 18.55 3.99 -0.69
C GLN A 448 18.62 4.09 0.82
#